data_AF-A0A7X8Z5K2-F1
#
_entry.id   AF-A0A7X8Z5K2-F1
#
_cell.length_a   1.000
_cell.length_b   1.000
_cell.length_c   1.000
_cell.angle_alpha   90.00
_cell.angle_beta   90.00
_cell.angle_gamma   90.00
#
_symmetry.space_group_name_H-M   'P 1'
#
loop_
_entity.id
_entity.type
_entity.pdbx_description
1 polymer ?
#
loop_
_entity_poly.entity_id
_entity_poly.type
_entity_poly.pdbx_seq_one_letter_code
_entity_poly.pdbx_strand_id
1 'polypeptide(L)'
;MTNFHHERWDGAGYPLGLTGTEIPLSARIMAIVDVYDALRSKRVYKDAFSHERSLAIIKEESGKAFDPEIVEAFLEVADEIEKIFAQYEKPEANIS
;
A
#
# COMPACT_ATOMS: atom_id res chain seq x y z
N MET A 1 -8.91 -9.42 -11.86
CA MET A 1 -9.11 -8.53 -10.70
C MET A 1 -8.31 -7.25 -10.90
N THR A 2 -8.50 -6.58 -12.05
CA THR A 2 -7.47 -5.66 -12.59
C THR A 2 -8.02 -4.30 -13.02
N ASN A 3 -9.15 -3.85 -12.45
CA ASN A 3 -9.76 -2.58 -12.87
C ASN A 3 -10.10 -1.62 -11.73
N PHE A 4 -9.86 -1.95 -10.46
CA PHE A 4 -10.31 -1.12 -9.33
C PHE A 4 -9.21 -0.60 -8.41
N HIS A 5 -7.98 -1.08 -8.50
CA HIS A 5 -6.88 -0.59 -7.65
C HIS A 5 -6.37 0.81 -8.05
N HIS A 6 -6.83 1.35 -9.19
CA HIS A 6 -6.61 2.74 -9.59
C HIS A 6 -7.77 3.67 -9.19
N GLU A 7 -8.84 3.13 -8.58
CA GLU A 7 -9.88 3.95 -7.96
C GLU A 7 -9.31 4.59 -6.68
N ARG A 8 -9.65 5.86 -6.45
CA ARG A 8 -9.23 6.61 -5.26
C ARG A 8 -10.43 6.85 -4.37
N TRP A 9 -10.22 6.82 -3.07
CA TRP A 9 -11.29 7.04 -2.08
C TRP A 9 -12.05 8.37 -2.31
N ASP A 10 -11.34 9.43 -2.71
CA ASP A 10 -11.86 10.75 -3.06
C ASP A 10 -12.60 10.83 -4.42
N GLY A 11 -12.66 9.74 -5.18
CA GLY A 11 -13.29 9.71 -6.51
C GLY A 11 -12.44 10.29 -7.64
N ALA A 12 -11.20 10.71 -7.38
CA ALA A 12 -10.28 11.18 -8.41
C ALA A 12 -9.57 10.03 -9.17
N GLY A 13 -9.95 8.78 -8.88
CA GLY A 13 -9.44 7.58 -9.54
C GLY A 13 -10.15 7.25 -10.84
N TYR A 14 -9.70 6.19 -11.49
CA TYR A 14 -10.23 5.72 -12.77
C TYR A 14 -10.24 4.18 -12.79
N PRO A 15 -11.05 3.52 -13.64
CA PRO A 15 -11.86 4.02 -14.77
C PRO A 15 -13.32 4.39 -14.47
N LEU A 16 -13.85 4.06 -13.30
CA LEU A 16 -15.28 4.21 -12.98
C LEU A 16 -15.57 5.42 -12.07
N GLY A 17 -14.55 6.00 -11.43
CA GLY A 17 -14.70 7.19 -10.58
C GLY A 17 -15.50 6.88 -9.32
N LEU A 18 -15.34 5.66 -8.80
CA LEU A 18 -16.07 5.19 -7.61
C LEU A 18 -15.54 5.91 -6.37
N THR A 19 -16.43 6.25 -5.45
CA THR A 19 -16.08 6.96 -4.22
C THR A 19 -16.31 6.12 -2.99
N GLY A 20 -15.47 6.28 -1.98
CA GLY A 20 -15.70 5.71 -0.66
C GLY A 20 -15.98 4.20 -0.68
N THR A 21 -17.13 3.83 -0.13
CA THR A 21 -17.57 2.44 0.03
C THR A 21 -18.11 1.80 -1.26
N GLU A 22 -18.28 2.57 -2.34
CA GLU A 22 -18.63 2.01 -3.65
C GLU A 22 -17.46 1.18 -4.24
N ILE A 23 -16.24 1.48 -3.80
CA ILE A 23 -15.05 0.69 -4.11
C ILE A 23 -15.11 -0.60 -3.27
N PRO A 24 -15.04 -1.80 -3.90
CA PRO A 24 -15.01 -3.06 -3.17
C PRO A 24 -13.91 -3.07 -2.09
N LEU A 25 -14.22 -3.61 -0.90
CA LEU A 25 -13.27 -3.64 0.22
C LEU A 25 -11.91 -4.23 -0.18
N SER A 26 -11.91 -5.33 -0.96
CA SER A 26 -10.69 -5.95 -1.46
C SER A 26 -9.84 -5.03 -2.33
N ALA A 27 -10.47 -4.16 -3.14
CA ALA A 27 -9.75 -3.18 -3.96
C ALA A 27 -9.16 -2.06 -3.11
N ARG A 28 -9.88 -1.58 -2.08
CA ARG A 28 -9.38 -0.58 -1.13
C ARG A 28 -8.17 -1.09 -0.33
N ILE A 29 -8.21 -2.34 0.12
CA ILE A 29 -7.06 -3.00 0.78
C ILE A 29 -5.89 -3.12 -0.19
N MET A 30 -6.14 -3.64 -1.41
CA MET A 30 -5.08 -3.86 -2.40
C MET A 30 -4.38 -2.55 -2.79
N ALA A 31 -5.10 -1.43 -2.88
CA ALA A 31 -4.52 -0.13 -3.22
C ALA A 31 -3.45 0.32 -2.20
N ILE A 32 -3.69 0.12 -0.90
CA ILE A 32 -2.71 0.47 0.15
C ILE A 32 -1.48 -0.44 0.05
N VAL A 33 -1.70 -1.76 -0.12
CA VAL A 33 -0.61 -2.74 -0.20
C VAL A 33 0.28 -2.51 -1.42
N ASP A 34 -0.33 -2.23 -2.59
CA ASP A 34 0.40 -1.96 -3.83
C ASP A 34 1.28 -0.71 -3.71
N VAL A 35 0.75 0.37 -3.12
CA VAL A 35 1.53 1.59 -2.89
C VAL A 35 2.64 1.35 -1.85
N TYR A 36 2.35 0.64 -0.76
CA TYR A 36 3.37 0.32 0.24
C TYR A 36 4.54 -0.46 -0.38
N ASP A 37 4.24 -1.51 -1.13
CA ASP A 37 5.26 -2.34 -1.80
C ASP A 37 6.05 -1.54 -2.84
N ALA A 38 5.37 -0.69 -3.63
CA ALA A 38 6.02 0.19 -4.60
C ALA A 38 6.94 1.24 -3.96
N LEU A 39 6.60 1.73 -2.76
CA LEU A 39 7.44 2.66 -1.99
C LEU A 39 8.66 1.96 -1.37
N ARG A 40 8.50 0.69 -0.98
CA ARG A 40 9.54 -0.14 -0.35
C ARG A 40 10.43 -0.90 -1.33
N SER A 41 10.01 -1.05 -2.58
CA SER A 41 10.78 -1.73 -3.61
C SER A 41 11.91 -0.84 -4.16
N LYS A 42 13.15 -1.32 -4.07
CA LYS A 42 14.33 -0.65 -4.65
C LYS A 42 14.24 -0.69 -6.17
N ARG A 43 14.24 0.48 -6.83
CA ARG A 43 14.32 0.58 -8.30
C ARG A 43 15.75 0.94 -8.69
N VAL A 44 16.17 0.54 -9.90
CA VAL A 44 17.54 0.72 -10.44
C VAL A 44 18.07 2.16 -10.31
N TYR A 45 17.17 3.15 -10.24
CA TYR A 45 17.51 4.57 -10.20
C TYR A 45 16.95 5.32 -8.97
N LYS A 46 16.37 4.62 -7.99
CA LYS A 46 15.80 5.24 -6.79
C LYS A 46 15.87 4.30 -5.60
N ASP A 47 16.48 4.78 -4.52
CA ASP A 47 16.50 4.05 -3.26
C ASP A 47 15.06 3.86 -2.74
N ALA A 48 14.83 2.69 -2.15
CA ALA A 48 13.58 2.37 -1.46
C ALA A 48 13.37 3.36 -0.30
N PHE A 49 12.12 3.72 -0.05
CA PHE A 49 11.79 4.44 1.18
C PHE A 49 11.90 3.50 2.40
N SER A 50 12.15 4.09 3.57
CA SER A 50 12.08 3.35 4.84
C SER A 50 10.64 3.01 5.19
N HIS A 51 10.46 2.04 6.10
CA HIS A 51 9.16 1.70 6.69
C HIS A 51 8.39 2.94 7.16
N GLU A 52 9.02 3.70 8.06
CA GLU A 52 8.45 4.90 8.65
C GLU A 52 8.05 5.93 7.60
N ARG A 53 8.88 6.11 6.56
CA ARG A 53 8.58 7.07 5.50
C ARG A 53 7.39 6.61 4.65
N SER A 54 7.30 5.32 4.34
CA SER A 54 6.16 4.75 3.63
C SER A 54 4.87 4.87 4.43
N LEU A 55 4.90 4.59 5.74
CA LEU A 55 3.73 4.77 6.61
C LEU A 55 3.28 6.24 6.67
N ALA A 56 4.22 7.18 6.75
CA ALA A 56 3.91 8.60 6.76
C ALA A 56 3.18 9.03 5.47
N ILE A 57 3.65 8.59 4.31
CA ILE A 57 3.01 8.86 3.01
C ILE A 57 1.59 8.28 2.96
N ILE A 58 1.41 7.03 3.40
CA ILE A 58 0.09 6.37 3.43
C ILE A 58 -0.86 7.14 4.34
N LYS A 59 -0.39 7.57 5.51
CA LYS A 59 -1.19 8.35 6.46
C LYS A 59 -1.57 9.73 5.91
N GLU A 60 -0.69 10.41 5.18
CA GLU A 60 -0.95 11.72 4.54
C GLU A 60 -2.03 11.63 3.44
N GLU A 61 -2.17 10.47 2.81
CA GLU A 61 -3.17 10.18 1.77
C GLU A 61 -4.47 9.56 2.31
N SER A 62 -4.59 9.39 3.63
CA SER A 62 -5.82 8.96 4.30
C SER A 62 -6.99 9.92 3.99
N GLY A 63 -8.13 9.35 3.60
CA GLY A 63 -9.32 10.10 3.19
C GLY A 63 -9.21 10.80 1.83
N LYS A 64 -8.08 10.64 1.13
CA LYS A 64 -7.87 11.11 -0.25
C LYS A 64 -7.73 9.92 -1.18
N ALA A 65 -6.54 9.31 -1.23
CA ALA A 65 -6.31 8.12 -2.04
C ALA A 65 -6.90 6.88 -1.37
N PHE A 66 -6.81 6.83 -0.04
CA PHE A 66 -7.08 5.63 0.74
C PHE A 66 -8.23 5.81 1.70
N ASP A 67 -8.90 4.70 1.97
CA ASP A 67 -9.92 4.61 3.00
C ASP A 67 -9.32 4.85 4.41
N PRO A 68 -9.79 5.84 5.17
CA PRO A 68 -9.32 6.09 6.53
C PRO A 68 -9.38 4.88 7.46
N GLU A 69 -10.44 4.06 7.39
CA GLU A 69 -10.61 2.90 8.28
C GLU A 69 -9.55 1.83 8.00
N ILE A 70 -9.22 1.63 6.72
CA ILE A 70 -8.20 0.66 6.33
C ILE A 70 -6.80 1.20 6.60
N VAL A 71 -6.57 2.51 6.45
CA VAL A 71 -5.30 3.13 6.85
C VAL A 71 -5.07 2.95 8.35
N GLU A 72 -6.08 3.15 9.19
CA GLU A 72 -5.97 2.91 10.63
C GLU A 72 -5.62 1.45 10.93
N ALA A 73 -6.38 0.50 10.38
CA ALA A 73 -6.09 -0.93 10.54
C ALA A 73 -4.70 -1.32 10.01
N PHE A 74 -4.24 -0.73 8.91
CA PHE A 74 -2.91 -0.97 8.35
C PHE A 74 -1.80 -0.48 9.28
N LEU A 75 -1.98 0.68 9.91
CA LEU A 75 -1.02 1.23 10.88
C LEU A 75 -0.96 0.39 12.16
N GLU A 76 -2.07 -0.21 12.60
CA GLU A 76 -2.08 -1.11 13.77
C GLU A 76 -1.24 -2.37 13.56
N VAL A 77 -1.20 -2.90 12.32
CA VAL A 77 -0.43 -4.12 11.98
C VAL A 77 0.90 -3.82 11.30
N ALA A 78 1.30 -2.55 11.17
CA ALA A 78 2.46 -2.15 10.39
C ALA A 78 3.78 -2.80 10.86
N ASP A 79 3.94 -3.00 12.17
CA ASP A 79 5.11 -3.67 12.75
C ASP A 79 5.21 -5.14 12.31
N GLU A 80 4.07 -5.82 12.10
CA GLU A 80 4.04 -7.18 11.58
C GLU A 80 4.39 -7.21 10.10
N ILE A 81 3.88 -6.24 9.33
CA ILE A 81 4.19 -6.07 7.91
C ILE A 81 5.69 -5.83 7.73
N GLU A 82 6.33 -5.03 8.60
CA GLU A 82 7.77 -4.80 8.54
C GLU A 82 8.58 -6.07 8.76
N LYS A 83 8.18 -6.89 9.74
CA LYS A 83 8.84 -8.18 10.00
C LYS A 83 8.74 -9.11 8.80
N ILE A 84 7.56 -9.16 8.16
CA ILE A 84 7.33 -9.94 6.94
C ILE A 84 8.23 -9.41 5.82
N PHE A 85 8.24 -8.09 5.57
CA PHE A 85 9.08 -7.48 4.54
C PHE A 85 10.57 -7.82 4.75
N ALA A 86 11.08 -7.65 5.97
CA ALA A 86 12.47 -7.97 6.32
C ALA A 86 12.81 -9.46 6.19
N GLN A 87 11.82 -10.35 6.33
CA GLN A 87 11.99 -11.79 6.11
C GLN A 87 12.16 -12.14 4.63
N TYR A 88 11.43 -11.47 3.73
CA TYR A 88 11.45 -11.73 2.29
C TYR A 88 12.45 -10.86 1.50
N GLU A 89 12.95 -9.75 2.07
CA GLU A 89 13.99 -8.92 1.44
C GLU A 89 15.39 -9.54 1.56
N LYS A 90 15.61 -10.46 2.51
CA LYS A 90 16.83 -11.27 2.52
C LYS A 90 16.79 -12.18 1.29
N PRO A 91 17.73 -12.05 0.32
CA PRO A 91 17.82 -13.04 -0.74
C PRO A 91 18.00 -14.39 -0.05
N GLU A 92 17.40 -15.44 -0.61
CA GLU A 92 17.64 -16.83 -0.23
C GLU A 92 19.15 -17.12 -0.29
N ALA A 93 19.87 -16.77 0.78
CA ALA A 93 21.18 -17.28 1.08
C ALA A 93 20.94 -18.68 1.61
N ASN A 94 20.77 -19.63 0.68
CA ASN A 94 21.14 -21.04 0.76
C ASN A 94 20.18 -21.88 -0.10
N ILE A 95 20.59 -22.12 -1.34
CA ILE A 95 20.46 -23.46 -1.89
C ILE A 95 21.90 -23.94 -2.10
N SER A 96 22.32 -24.82 -1.18
CA SER A 96 23.55 -25.62 -1.28
C SER A 96 23.41 -26.66 -2.38
#